data_AF-A0A1G9PPF4-F1
#
_entry.id   AF-A0A1G9PPF4-F1
#
_cell.length_a   1.000
_cell.length_b   1.000
_cell.length_c   1.000
_cell.angle_alpha   90.00
_cell.angle_beta   90.00
_cell.angle_gamma   90.00
#
_symmetry.space_group_name_H-M   'P 1'
#
loop_
_entity.id
_entity.type
_entity.pdbx_description
1 polymer ?
#
loop_
_entity_poly.entity_id
_entity_poly.type
_entity_poly.pdbx_seq_one_letter_code
_entity_poly.pdbx_strand_id
1 'polypeptide(L)'
;MLVERGNQIANFEKEQYFITHLLVDSMGNTIDAVSEHFTDREEANRLAGICNGRAATVPSIERRTKTVRPPKLYDLTTLQRDTNRLFGLTAGTTLRCAQALYESKLITYPRTDSRYLTDDMGQTASDVLKACLPFYFLPPFNSLLHSGLTCTCL
;
A
#
# COMPACT_ATOMS: atom_id res chain seq x y z
N MET A 1 24.64 -1.85 -5.81
CA MET A 1 23.25 -2.24 -5.47
C MET A 1 23.06 -3.74 -5.19
N LEU A 2 23.24 -4.66 -6.14
CA LEU A 2 23.02 -6.11 -5.88
C LEU A 2 24.07 -6.71 -4.93
N VAL A 3 25.35 -6.44 -5.20
CA VAL A 3 26.47 -6.92 -4.37
C VAL A 3 26.40 -6.33 -2.96
N GLU A 4 26.09 -5.03 -2.83
CA GLU A 4 25.90 -4.38 -1.52
C GLU A 4 24.77 -5.00 -0.71
N ARG A 5 23.60 -5.25 -1.34
CA ARG A 5 22.49 -5.92 -0.68
C ARG A 5 22.85 -7.36 -0.29
N GLY A 6 23.62 -8.06 -1.12
CA GLY A 6 24.17 -9.38 -0.80
C GLY A 6 25.07 -9.34 0.44
N ASN A 7 25.98 -8.37 0.50
CA ASN A 7 26.87 -8.18 1.66
C ASN A 7 26.09 -7.80 2.92
N GLN A 8 25.07 -6.96 2.82
CA GLN A 8 24.19 -6.62 3.94
C GLN A 8 23.45 -7.85 4.48
N ILE A 9 22.96 -8.72 3.60
CA ILE A 9 22.30 -9.97 4.01
C ILE A 9 23.30 -10.94 4.63
N ALA A 10 24.52 -11.03 4.10
CA ALA A 10 25.57 -11.91 4.61
C ALA A 10 26.09 -11.48 5.99
N ASN A 11 26.21 -10.17 6.22
CA ASN A 11 26.69 -9.59 7.47
C ASN A 11 25.56 -9.34 8.48
N PHE A 12 24.32 -9.69 8.17
CA PHE A 12 23.20 -9.49 9.09
C PHE A 12 23.23 -10.56 10.19
N GLU A 13 23.55 -10.15 11.40
CA GLU A 13 23.50 -10.99 12.59
C GLU A 13 22.07 -10.98 13.16
N LYS A 14 21.47 -12.16 13.28
CA LYS A 14 20.11 -12.31 13.81
C LYS A 14 20.14 -12.23 15.33
N GLU A 15 19.58 -11.16 15.87
CA GLU A 15 19.37 -11.02 17.31
C GLU A 15 17.98 -11.52 17.71
N GLN A 16 17.91 -12.26 18.81
CA GLN A 16 16.63 -12.68 19.38
C GLN A 16 16.06 -11.55 20.22
N TYR A 17 14.79 -11.23 19.96
CA TYR A 17 14.01 -10.30 20.77
C TYR A 17 12.65 -10.91 21.11
N PHE A 18 12.05 -10.42 22.19
CA PHE A 18 10.78 -10.85 22.73
C PHE A 18 9.83 -9.65 22.81
N ILE A 19 8.58 -9.88 22.43
CA ILE A 19 7.50 -8.90 22.54
C ILE A 19 6.37 -9.58 23.32
N THR A 20 5.81 -8.87 24.28
CA THR A 20 4.66 -9.33 25.05
C THR A 20 3.39 -8.78 24.42
N HIS A 21 2.47 -9.67 24.07
CA HIS A 21 1.14 -9.33 23.58
C HIS A 21 0.13 -9.51 24.71
N LEU A 22 -0.71 -8.50 24.93
CA LEU A 22 -1.80 -8.50 25.90
C LEU A 22 -3.12 -8.35 25.15
N LEU A 23 -3.88 -9.43 25.09
CA LEU A 23 -5.23 -9.43 24.51
C LEU A 23 -6.22 -8.96 25.57
N VAL A 24 -6.88 -7.83 25.31
CA VAL A 24 -7.86 -7.24 26.21
C VAL A 24 -9.22 -7.24 25.52
N ASP A 25 -10.19 -7.92 26.12
CA ASP A 25 -11.57 -7.91 25.63
C ASP A 25 -12.31 -6.69 26.18
N SER A 26 -12.84 -5.87 25.28
CA SER A 26 -13.66 -4.71 25.62
C SER A 26 -14.90 -4.67 24.73
N MET A 27 -16.08 -4.80 25.34
CA MET A 27 -17.38 -4.68 24.67
C MET A 27 -17.51 -5.53 23.39
N GLY A 28 -16.97 -6.75 23.39
CA GLY A 28 -17.02 -7.68 22.26
C GLY A 28 -15.94 -7.48 21.19
N ASN A 29 -14.99 -6.55 21.40
CA ASN A 29 -13.80 -6.39 20.56
C ASN A 29 -12.54 -6.76 21.34
N THR A 30 -11.67 -7.57 20.74
CA THR A 30 -10.35 -7.89 21.28
C THR A 30 -9.33 -6.85 20.81
N ILE A 31 -8.70 -6.16 21.75
CA ILE A 31 -7.63 -5.18 21.49
C ILE A 31 -6.29 -5.84 21.80
N ASP A 32 -5.33 -5.78 20.88
CA ASP A 32 -3.95 -6.23 21.10
C ASP A 32 -3.08 -5.06 21.57
N ALA A 33 -2.66 -5.12 22.83
CA ALA A 33 -1.68 -4.19 23.40
C ALA A 33 -0.29 -4.82 23.37
N VAL A 34 0.65 -4.14 22.70
CA VAL A 34 1.98 -4.66 22.40
C VAL A 34 3.03 -3.92 23.22
N SER A 35 3.95 -4.64 23.84
CA SER A 35 5.07 -4.06 24.58
C SER A 35 6.22 -3.61 23.67
N GLU A 36 7.21 -2.94 24.26
CA GLU A 36 8.50 -2.71 23.61
C GLU A 36 9.27 -4.03 23.40
N HIS A 37 10.38 -3.95 22.66
CA HIS A 37 11.25 -5.09 22.40
C HIS A 37 12.11 -5.37 23.63
N PHE A 38 12.07 -6.61 24.12
CA PHE A 38 12.94 -7.11 25.17
C PHE A 38 14.02 -8.02 24.58
N THR A 39 15.26 -7.91 25.04
CA THR A 39 16.35 -8.83 24.69
C THR A 39 16.30 -10.11 25.53
N ASP A 40 15.80 -10.01 26.77
CA ASP A 40 15.66 -11.13 27.70
C ASP A 40 14.23 -11.69 27.71
N ARG A 41 14.13 -13.01 27.71
CA ARG A 41 12.87 -13.75 27.78
C ARG A 41 12.24 -13.66 29.17
N GLU A 42 13.05 -13.70 30.22
CA GLU A 42 12.52 -13.72 31.59
C GLU A 42 11.83 -12.41 31.94
N GLU A 43 12.39 -11.28 31.50
CA GLU A 43 11.79 -9.96 31.66
C GLU A 43 10.43 -9.84 30.94
N ALA A 44 10.34 -10.31 29.70
CA ALA A 44 9.08 -10.33 28.95
C ALA A 44 8.02 -11.20 29.65
N ASN A 45 8.41 -12.40 30.12
CA ASN A 45 7.50 -13.29 30.85
C ASN A 45 7.04 -12.70 32.18
N ARG A 46 7.93 -12.00 32.89
CA ARG A 46 7.60 -11.31 34.14
C ARG A 46 6.56 -10.22 33.89
N LEU A 47 6.73 -9.42 32.83
CA LEU A 47 5.75 -8.39 32.44
C LEU A 47 4.39 -9.03 32.11
N ALA A 48 4.39 -10.10 31.30
CA ALA A 48 3.18 -10.84 30.97
C ALA A 48 2.46 -11.36 32.24
N GLY A 49 3.21 -11.93 33.19
CA GLY A 49 2.68 -12.42 34.45
C GLY A 49 2.09 -11.33 35.34
N ILE A 50 2.72 -10.15 35.38
CA ILE A 50 2.21 -8.99 36.14
C ILE A 50 0.88 -8.49 35.56
N CYS A 51 0.77 -8.48 34.24
CA CYS A 51 -0.40 -7.96 33.54
C CYS A 51 -1.56 -8.96 33.45
N ASN A 52 -1.28 -10.27 33.58
CA ASN A 52 -2.30 -11.31 33.48
C ASN A 52 -3.37 -11.16 34.60
N GLY A 53 -4.64 -11.13 34.21
CA GLY A 53 -5.77 -10.98 35.13
C GLY A 53 -5.97 -9.57 35.70
N ARG A 54 -5.19 -8.57 35.27
CA ARG A 54 -5.39 -7.16 35.66
C ARG A 54 -6.27 -6.42 34.65
N ALA A 55 -7.03 -5.45 35.15
CA ALA A 55 -7.77 -4.53 34.29
C ALA A 55 -6.80 -3.57 33.59
N ALA A 56 -6.96 -3.40 32.28
CA ALA A 56 -6.22 -2.42 31.49
C ALA A 56 -7.02 -1.11 31.38
N THR A 57 -6.35 0.02 31.62
CA THR A 57 -6.94 1.36 31.45
C THR A 57 -6.30 2.04 30.26
N VAL A 58 -7.11 2.51 29.31
CA VAL A 58 -6.62 3.28 28.17
C VAL A 58 -6.44 4.75 28.59
N PRO A 59 -5.21 5.29 28.63
CA PRO A 59 -4.97 6.64 29.13
C PRO A 59 -5.36 7.72 28.13
N SER A 60 -5.31 7.43 26.83
CA SER A 60 -5.62 8.38 25.76
C SER A 60 -6.06 7.63 24.50
N ILE A 61 -6.99 8.23 23.77
CA ILE A 61 -7.43 7.76 22.45
C ILE A 61 -7.25 8.91 21.48
N GLU A 62 -6.44 8.69 20.45
CA GLU A 62 -6.24 9.67 19.38
C GLU A 62 -6.87 9.16 18.09
N ARG A 63 -7.81 9.94 17.53
CA ARG A 63 -8.39 9.68 16.21
C ARG A 63 -7.90 10.74 15.22
N ARG A 64 -7.19 10.30 14.18
CA ARG A 64 -6.73 11.17 13.09
C ARG A 64 -7.42 10.81 11.79
N THR A 65 -8.07 11.79 11.17
CA THR A 65 -8.54 11.68 9.79
C THR A 65 -7.36 11.93 8.86
N LYS A 66 -7.00 10.93 8.03
CA LYS A 66 -5.95 11.06 7.01
C LYS A 66 -6.59 11.10 5.63
N THR A 67 -6.28 12.14 4.85
CA THR A 67 -6.65 12.21 3.44
C THR A 67 -5.54 11.61 2.59
N VAL A 68 -5.84 10.55 1.85
CA VAL A 68 -4.91 9.91 0.92
C VAL A 68 -5.23 10.39 -0.49
N ARG A 69 -4.25 10.98 -1.16
CA ARG A 69 -4.40 11.39 -2.57
C ARG A 69 -4.31 10.17 -3.47
N PRO A 70 -5.03 10.16 -4.62
CA PRO A 70 -4.89 9.08 -5.58
C PRO A 70 -3.44 9.00 -6.09
N PRO A 71 -2.98 7.79 -6.45
CA PRO A 71 -1.67 7.62 -7.07
C PRO A 71 -1.63 8.39 -8.39
N LYS A 72 -0.46 8.90 -8.76
CA LYS A 72 -0.25 9.49 -10.08
C LYS A 72 -0.35 8.42 -11.17
N LEU A 73 -0.54 8.84 -12.41
CA LEU A 73 -0.54 7.96 -13.59
C LEU A 73 0.74 7.14 -13.72
N TYR A 74 0.70 6.11 -14.56
CA TYR A 74 1.85 5.24 -14.78
C TYR A 74 2.91 5.91 -15.65
N ASP A 75 4.16 5.81 -15.18
CA ASP A 75 5.34 5.83 -16.04
C ASP A 75 5.75 4.37 -16.36
N LEU A 76 6.70 4.17 -17.26
CA LEU A 76 7.14 2.81 -17.63
C LEU A 76 7.63 2.01 -16.43
N THR A 77 8.36 2.65 -15.51
CA THR A 77 9.01 1.97 -14.38
C THR A 77 7.99 1.48 -13.35
N THR A 78 7.01 2.31 -13.04
CA THR A 78 5.90 2.00 -12.12
C THR A 78 4.99 0.94 -12.72
N LEU A 79 4.68 1.02 -14.03
CA LEU A 79 3.94 -0.02 -14.74
C LEU A 79 4.67 -1.37 -14.67
N GLN A 80 5.99 -1.39 -14.94
CA GLN A 80 6.80 -2.61 -14.85
C GLN A 80 6.85 -3.18 -13.43
N ARG A 81 6.95 -2.32 -12.39
CA ARG A 81 6.93 -2.75 -10.99
C ARG A 81 5.58 -3.34 -10.59
N ASP A 82 4.48 -2.69 -10.92
CA ASP A 82 3.14 -3.16 -10.54
C ASP A 82 2.75 -4.42 -11.31
N THR A 83 3.06 -4.50 -12.60
CA THR A 83 2.82 -5.74 -13.37
C THR A 83 3.69 -6.90 -12.90
N ASN A 84 4.91 -6.65 -12.44
CA ASN A 84 5.72 -7.67 -11.79
C ASN A 84 5.11 -8.12 -10.45
N ARG A 85 4.68 -7.17 -9.61
CA ARG A 85 4.08 -7.45 -8.30
C ARG A 85 2.74 -8.19 -8.40
N LEU A 86 1.88 -7.80 -9.35
CA LEU A 86 0.52 -8.32 -9.49
C LEU A 86 0.47 -9.59 -10.36
N PHE A 87 1.29 -9.67 -11.40
CA PHE A 87 1.18 -10.70 -12.44
C PHE A 87 2.49 -11.45 -12.70
N GLY A 88 3.58 -11.15 -11.99
CA GLY A 88 4.88 -11.79 -12.19
C GLY A 88 5.54 -11.48 -13.53
N LEU A 89 5.07 -10.48 -14.27
CA LEU A 89 5.63 -10.14 -15.59
C LEU A 89 7.04 -9.57 -15.46
N THR A 90 7.92 -9.96 -16.36
CA THR A 90 9.25 -9.34 -16.49
C THR A 90 9.12 -7.97 -17.14
N ALA A 91 10.09 -7.09 -16.89
CA ALA A 91 10.12 -5.75 -17.51
C ALA A 91 10.04 -5.80 -19.04
N GLY A 92 10.70 -6.79 -19.67
CA GLY A 92 10.68 -6.98 -21.13
C GLY A 92 9.33 -7.43 -21.66
N THR A 93 8.64 -8.34 -20.96
CA THR A 93 7.29 -8.76 -21.35
C THR A 93 6.28 -7.62 -21.19
N THR A 94 6.32 -6.90 -20.07
CA THR A 94 5.46 -5.72 -19.86
C THR A 94 5.65 -4.68 -20.95
N LEU A 95 6.90 -4.37 -21.32
CA LEU A 95 7.18 -3.41 -22.38
C LEU A 95 6.63 -3.88 -23.74
N ARG A 96 6.78 -5.17 -24.08
CA ARG A 96 6.21 -5.73 -25.31
C ARG A 96 4.68 -5.62 -25.36
N CYS A 97 4.00 -5.93 -24.27
CA CYS A 97 2.54 -5.82 -24.18
C CYS A 97 2.09 -4.36 -24.31
N ALA A 98 2.74 -3.44 -23.58
CA ALA A 98 2.45 -2.02 -23.67
C ALA A 98 2.69 -1.46 -25.08
N GLN A 99 3.78 -1.88 -25.74
CA GLN A 99 4.07 -1.51 -27.12
C GLN A 99 2.94 -1.97 -28.08
N ALA A 100 2.46 -3.21 -27.95
CA ALA A 100 1.37 -3.71 -28.77
C ALA A 100 0.05 -2.94 -28.57
N LEU A 101 -0.24 -2.54 -27.33
CA LEU A 101 -1.41 -1.70 -27.00
C LEU A 101 -1.28 -0.30 -27.59
N TYR A 102 -0.08 0.28 -27.56
CA TYR A 102 0.20 1.57 -28.18
C TYR A 102 0.04 1.54 -29.70
N GLU A 103 0.57 0.50 -30.35
CA GLU A 103 0.41 0.29 -31.80
C GLU A 103 -1.06 0.07 -32.19
N SER A 104 -1.85 -0.51 -31.28
CA SER A 104 -3.30 -0.66 -31.40
C SER A 104 -4.09 0.61 -31.02
N LYS A 105 -3.41 1.71 -30.67
CA LYS A 105 -3.98 3.01 -30.26
C LYS A 105 -4.88 2.93 -29.01
N LEU A 106 -4.62 1.96 -28.13
CA LEU A 106 -5.38 1.79 -26.88
C LEU A 106 -4.78 2.55 -25.70
N ILE A 107 -3.48 2.85 -25.76
CA ILE A 107 -2.76 3.62 -24.74
C ILE A 107 -1.87 4.69 -25.37
N THR A 108 -1.43 5.64 -24.56
CA THR A 108 -0.41 6.63 -24.95
C THR A 108 0.99 6.03 -24.92
N TYR A 109 1.98 6.81 -25.40
CA TYR A 109 3.35 6.34 -25.58
C TYR A 109 3.93 5.68 -24.30
N PRO A 110 4.27 4.37 -24.33
CA PRO A 110 4.50 3.61 -23.10
C PRO A 110 5.92 3.76 -22.54
N ARG A 111 6.84 4.39 -23.27
CA ARG A 111 8.24 4.61 -22.84
C ARG A 111 8.43 6.03 -22.31
N THR A 112 7.52 6.46 -21.45
CA THR A 112 7.56 7.76 -20.79
C THR A 112 8.01 7.62 -19.34
N ASP A 113 8.75 8.61 -18.87
CA ASP A 113 9.05 8.86 -17.45
C ASP A 113 8.08 9.88 -16.82
N SER A 114 7.26 10.56 -17.64
CA SER A 114 6.23 11.48 -17.16
C SER A 114 5.03 10.72 -16.61
N ARG A 115 4.54 11.20 -15.46
CA ARG A 115 3.31 10.75 -14.80
C ARG A 115 2.19 11.79 -14.89
N TYR A 116 2.33 12.75 -15.80
CA TYR A 116 1.43 13.88 -15.99
C TYR A 116 0.86 13.89 -17.40
N LEU A 117 -0.36 14.40 -17.53
CA LEU A 117 -0.98 14.72 -18.81
C LEU A 117 -0.67 16.17 -19.18
N THR A 118 -0.72 16.46 -20.47
CA THR A 118 -0.74 17.83 -20.97
C THR A 118 -2.15 18.41 -20.88
N ASP A 119 -2.27 19.73 -20.84
CA ASP A 119 -3.53 20.43 -20.58
C ASP A 119 -4.62 20.12 -21.65
N ASP A 120 -4.21 19.83 -22.88
CA ASP A 120 -5.08 19.47 -24.00
C ASP A 120 -5.69 18.07 -23.87
N MET A 121 -5.10 17.19 -23.05
CA MET A 121 -5.55 15.81 -22.88
C MET A 121 -6.67 15.64 -21.84
N GLY A 122 -7.07 16.71 -21.14
CA GLY A 122 -8.06 16.65 -20.06
C GLY A 122 -9.41 16.08 -20.52
N GLN A 123 -9.90 16.50 -21.69
CA GLN A 123 -11.17 16.01 -22.24
C GLN A 123 -11.09 14.51 -22.60
N THR A 124 -10.03 14.10 -23.29
CA THR A 124 -9.81 12.70 -23.66
C THR A 124 -9.72 11.80 -22.43
N ALA A 125 -9.04 12.24 -21.37
CA ALA A 125 -8.95 11.48 -20.12
C ALA A 125 -10.34 11.30 -19.47
N SER A 126 -11.17 12.35 -19.45
CA SER A 126 -12.55 12.28 -18.94
C SER A 126 -13.40 11.26 -19.72
N ASP A 127 -13.27 11.25 -21.04
CA ASP A 127 -14.04 10.35 -21.90
C ASP A 127 -13.61 8.89 -21.74
N VAL A 128 -12.30 8.64 -21.64
CA VAL A 128 -11.76 7.30 -21.34
C VAL A 128 -12.21 6.82 -19.96
N LEU A 129 -12.18 7.69 -18.94
CA LEU A 129 -12.65 7.34 -17.60
C LEU A 129 -14.14 6.94 -17.62
N LYS A 130 -15.00 7.71 -18.30
CA LYS A 130 -16.42 7.37 -18.44
C LYS A 130 -16.65 6.05 -19.16
N ALA A 131 -15.83 5.73 -20.17
CA ALA A 131 -15.92 4.47 -20.88
C ALA A 131 -15.47 3.27 -20.03
N CYS A 132 -14.46 3.45 -19.17
CA CYS A 132 -13.89 2.37 -18.35
C CYS A 132 -14.57 2.19 -16.98
N LEU A 133 -15.15 3.25 -16.41
CA LEU A 133 -15.82 3.25 -15.10
C LEU A 133 -16.90 2.15 -14.94
N PRO A 134 -17.76 1.88 -15.95
CA PRO A 134 -18.76 0.82 -15.84
C PRO A 134 -18.17 -0.59 -15.69
N PHE A 135 -16.93 -0.79 -16.15
CA PHE A 135 -16.26 -2.10 -16.15
C PHE A 135 -15.36 -2.32 -14.92
N TYR A 136 -14.99 -1.25 -14.22
CA TYR A 136 -14.04 -1.31 -13.11
C TYR A 136 -14.74 -1.07 -11.77
N PHE A 137 -15.13 -2.16 -11.13
CA PHE A 137 -15.40 -2.22 -9.69
C PHE A 137 -14.05 -2.27 -8.95
N LEU A 138 -13.33 -1.15 -8.84
CA LEU A 138 -12.01 -1.10 -8.19
C LEU A 138 -12.13 -0.71 -6.70
N PRO A 139 -11.94 -1.63 -5.74
CA PRO A 139 -11.58 -1.26 -4.37
C PRO A 139 -10.16 -0.64 -4.36
N PRO A 140 -9.89 0.41 -3.54
CA PRO A 140 -10.68 0.88 -2.40
C PRO A 140 -11.45 2.20 -2.68
N PHE A 141 -11.67 2.61 -3.93
CA PHE A 141 -12.30 3.91 -4.24
C PHE A 141 -13.85 3.92 -4.10
N ASN A 142 -14.43 2.78 -3.72
CA ASN A 142 -15.87 2.56 -3.70
C ASN A 142 -16.64 3.45 -2.70
N SER A 143 -16.01 3.98 -1.66
CA SER A 143 -16.72 4.76 -0.62
C SER A 143 -16.98 6.22 -0.97
N LEU A 144 -16.43 6.75 -2.07
CA LEU A 144 -16.58 8.17 -2.45
C LEU A 144 -17.55 8.41 -3.61
N LEU A 145 -17.85 7.39 -4.41
CA LEU A 145 -18.75 7.53 -5.56
C LEU A 145 -20.23 7.47 -5.16
N HIS A 146 -20.59 6.86 -4.03
CA HIS A 146 -21.98 6.79 -3.55
C HIS A 146 -22.43 8.03 -2.76
N SER A 147 -21.50 8.90 -2.36
CA SER A 147 -21.79 10.10 -1.54
C SER A 147 -22.00 11.39 -2.34
N GLY A 148 -22.20 11.33 -3.66
CA GLY A 148 -22.48 12.53 -4.47
C GLY A 148 -21.37 13.59 -4.46
N LEU A 149 -20.15 13.22 -4.06
CA LEU A 149 -19.00 14.10 -4.10
C LEU A 149 -18.45 14.07 -5.52
N THR A 150 -18.79 15.11 -6.30
CA THR A 150 -18.17 15.39 -7.58
C THR A 150 -16.65 15.43 -7.36
N CYS A 151 -15.93 14.54 -8.03
CA CYS A 151 -14.48 14.58 -8.11
C CYS A 151 -14.11 15.79 -8.97
N THR A 152 -14.16 16.99 -8.38
CA THR A 152 -13.64 18.23 -8.95
C THR A 152 -12.12 18.23 -8.76
N CYS A 153 -11.45 17.42 -9.56
CA CYS A 153 -10.01 17.53 -9.81
C CYS A 153 -9.82 17.40 -11.32
N LEU A 154 -10.03 18.52 -12.01
CA LEU A 154 -9.35 18.81 -13.28
C LEU A 154 -7.88 19.13 -12.95
#